data_AF-A0A531LJD3-F1
#
_entry.id   AF-A0A531LJD3-F1
#
_cell.length_a   1.000
_cell.length_b   1.000
_cell.length_c   1.000
_cell.angle_alpha   90.00
_cell.angle_beta   90.00
_cell.angle_gamma   90.00
#
_symmetry.space_group_name_H-M   'P 1'
#
loop_
_entity.id
_entity.type
_entity.pdbx_description
1 polymer ?
#
loop_
_entity_poly.entity_id
_entity_poly.type
_entity_poly.pdbx_seq_one_letter_code
_entity_poly.pdbx_strand_id
1 'polypeptide(L)' 'FRSVPFIILLVALIPVTRLIVGTSIGTWAAIVPLSIAATPYYARIAEVSLREVDHGLIEAARAMGGNRWTIIR' A
#
# COMPACT_ATOMS: atom_id res chain seq x y z
N PHE A 1 -1.51 7.81 9.11
CA PHE A 1 -2.96 7.52 8.91
C PHE A 1 -3.85 7.98 10.05
N ARG A 2 -3.38 8.88 10.94
CA ARG A 2 -4.28 9.63 11.83
C ARG A 2 -4.94 10.74 10.99
N SER A 3 -5.96 10.32 10.25
CA SER A 3 -7.08 11.13 9.77
C SER A 3 -6.80 12.17 8.67
N VAL A 4 -6.44 11.73 7.45
CA VAL A 4 -7.03 12.38 6.28
C VAL A 4 -8.43 11.78 6.17
N PRO A 5 -9.51 12.53 6.39
CA PRO A 5 -10.86 11.99 6.29
C PRO A 5 -11.05 11.33 4.93
N PHE A 6 -11.61 10.12 4.92
CA PHE A 6 -11.86 9.36 3.69
C PHE A 6 -12.55 10.22 2.61
N ILE A 7 -13.46 11.10 3.03
CA ILE A 7 -14.16 12.05 2.16
C ILE A 7 -13.20 13.07 1.53
N ILE A 8 -12.25 13.63 2.27
CA ILE A 8 -11.26 14.59 1.75
C ILE A 8 -10.34 13.90 0.74
N LEU A 9 -9.92 12.66 1.03
CA LEU A 9 -9.13 11.85 0.12
C LEU A 9 -9.88 11.58 -1.19
N LEU A 10 -11.17 11.24 -1.10
CA LEU A 10 -12.04 10.99 -2.26
C LEU A 10 -12.14 12.21 -3.17
N VAL A 11 -12.38 13.38 -2.58
CA VAL A 11 -12.48 14.65 -3.33
C VAL A 11 -11.15 15.02 -3.97
N ALA A 12 -10.04 14.85 -3.25
CA ALA A 12 -8.70 15.09 -3.79
C ALA A 12 -8.35 14.15 -4.97
N LEU A 13 -8.97 12.97 -5.03
CA LEU A 13 -8.74 11.97 -6.06
C LEU A 13 -9.61 12.13 -7.32
N ILE A 14 -10.63 12.99 -7.33
CA ILE A 14 -11.48 13.24 -8.49
C ILE A 14 -10.68 13.50 -9.80
N PRO A 15 -9.66 14.39 -9.85
CA PRO A 15 -8.91 14.63 -11.08
C PRO A 15 -8.12 13.40 -11.52
N VAL A 16 -7.57 12.63 -10.58
CA VAL A 16 -6.81 11.40 -10.86
C VAL A 16 -7.73 10.29 -11.37
N THR A 17 -8.90 10.12 -10.75
CA THR A 17 -9.92 9.17 -11.19
C THR A 17 -10.39 9.48 -12.61
N ARG A 18 -10.63 10.76 -12.94
CA ARG A 18 -10.97 11.17 -14.31
C ARG A 18 -9.82 10.95 -15.29
N LEU A 19 -8.57 11.13 -14.86
CA LEU A 19 -7.41 10.87 -15.72
C LEU A 19 -7.24 9.38 -16.04
N ILE A 20 -7.51 8.49 -15.07
CA ILE A 20 -7.34 7.04 -15.24
C ILE A 20 -8.54 6.41 -15.97
N VAL A 21 -9.76 6.79 -15.61
CA VAL A 21 -11.00 6.11 -16.03
C VAL A 21 -11.81 6.95 -17.04
N GLY A 22 -11.49 8.23 -17.22
CA GLY A 22 -12.23 9.16 -18.09
C GLY A 22 -13.51 9.74 -17.47
N THR A 23 -13.98 9.17 -16.37
CA THR A 23 -15.20 9.59 -15.66
C THR A 23 -14.98 9.59 -14.13
N SER A 24 -15.74 10.42 -13.42
CA SER A 24 -15.80 10.45 -11.95
C SER A 24 -17.05 9.73 -11.40
N ILE A 25 -17.88 9.15 -12.28
CA ILE A 25 -19.16 8.51 -11.94
C ILE A 25 -19.18 7.08 -12.48
N GLY A 26 -19.69 6.16 -11.66
CA GLY A 26 -19.84 4.75 -11.99
C GLY A 26 -18.89 3.84 -11.20
N THR A 27 -19.12 2.53 -11.30
CA THR A 27 -18.40 1.51 -10.53
C THR A 27 -16.89 1.57 -10.78
N TRP A 28 -16.48 1.74 -12.04
CA TRP A 28 -15.07 1.86 -12.42
C TRP A 28 -14.37 3.09 -11.83
N ALA A 29 -15.07 4.22 -11.74
CA ALA A 29 -14.54 5.43 -11.12
C ALA A 29 -14.41 5.28 -9.60
N ALA A 30 -15.35 4.55 -8.96
CA ALA A 30 -15.31 4.32 -7.52
C ALA A 30 -14.15 3.40 -7.09
N ILE A 31 -13.72 2.46 -7.95
CA ILE A 31 -12.62 1.53 -7.65
C ILE A 31 -11.31 2.29 -7.32
N VAL A 32 -10.98 3.35 -8.06
CA VAL A 32 -9.71 4.09 -7.91
C VAL A 32 -9.50 4.63 -6.49
N PRO A 33 -10.38 5.50 -5.93
CA PRO A 33 -10.22 6.00 -4.57
C PRO A 33 -10.35 4.90 -3.51
N LEU A 34 -11.18 3.87 -3.75
CA LEU A 34 -11.32 2.74 -2.83
C LEU A 34 -10.02 1.93 -2.71
N SER A 35 -9.36 1.61 -3.83
CA SER A 35 -8.08 0.90 -3.84
C SER A 35 -6.99 1.68 -3.14
N ILE A 36 -6.93 3.00 -3.37
CA ILE A 36 -5.93 3.87 -2.72
C ILE A 36 -6.20 3.99 -1.23
N ALA A 37 -7.47 4.08 -0.81
CA ALA A 37 -7.84 4.06 0.60
C ALA A 37 -7.52 2.72 1.28
N ALA A 38 -7.63 1.60 0.56
CA ALA A 38 -7.31 0.26 1.08
C ALA A 38 -5.81 -0.02 1.19
N THR A 39 -4.99 0.59 0.31
CA THR A 39 -3.53 0.40 0.27
C THR A 39 -2.84 0.60 1.62
N PRO A 40 -3.04 1.70 2.37
CA PRO A 40 -2.34 1.89 3.65
C PRO A 40 -2.81 0.95 4.76
N TYR A 41 -4.08 0.52 4.71
CA TYR A 41 -4.59 -0.48 5.63
C TYR A 41 -3.89 -1.83 5.38
N TYR A 42 -3.82 -2.24 4.11
CA TYR A 42 -3.12 -3.46 3.74
C TYR A 42 -1.61 -3.39 4.02
N ALA A 43 -0.98 -2.25 3.73
CA ALA A 43 0.43 -2.01 4.04
C ALA A 43 0.72 -2.16 5.53
N ARG A 44 -0.21 -1.74 6.41
CA ARG A 44 -0.07 -1.93 7.86
C ARG A 44 -0.15 -3.41 8.25
N ILE A 45 -1.03 -4.18 7.63
CA ILE A 45 -1.12 -5.63 7.86
C ILE A 45 0.20 -6.29 7.44
N ALA A 46 0.69 -6.00 6.23
CA ALA A 46 1.95 -6.53 5.74
C ALA A 46 3.14 -6.12 6.64
N GLU A 47 3.19 -4.87 7.10
CA GLU A 47 4.21 -4.39 8.04
C GLU A 47 4.20 -5.19 9.35
N VAL A 48 3.03 -5.50 9.90
CA VAL A 48 2.91 -6.30 11.12
C VAL A 48 3.40 -7.73 10.88
N SER A 49 2.95 -8.37 9.80
CA SER A 49 3.41 -9.73 9.45
C SER A 49 4.92 -9.81 9.22
N LEU A 50 5.51 -8.81 8.56
CA LEU A 50 6.96 -8.76 8.36
C LEU A 50 7.74 -8.54 9.67
N ARG A 51 7.14 -7.87 10.67
CA ARG A 51 7.77 -7.67 11.99
C ARG A 51 7.77 -8.92 12.85
N GLU A 52 6.89 -9.87 12.57
CA GLU A 52 6.86 -11.17 13.27
C GLU A 52 7.97 -12.11 12.78
N VAL A 53 8.63 -11.80 11.65
CA VAL A 53 9.78 -12.56 11.15
C VAL A 53 10.98 -12.38 12.09
N ASP A 54 11.64 -13.49 12.42
CA ASP A 54 12.83 -13.49 13.26
C ASP A 54 13.97 -12.68 12.61
N HIS A 55 14.54 -11.77 13.39
CA HIS A 55 15.67 -10.96 12.97
C HIS A 55 16.93 -11.80 12.74
N GLY A 56 17.08 -12.93 13.45
CA GLY A 56 18.18 -13.87 13.25
C GLY A 56 18.18 -14.49 11.86
N LEU A 57 17.00 -14.65 11.23
CA LEU A 57 16.89 -15.12 9.85
C LEU A 57 17.47 -14.09 8.85
N ILE A 58 17.22 -12.80 9.13
CA ILE A 58 17.74 -11.68 8.35
C ILE A 58 19.27 -11.59 8.48
N GLU A 59 19.79 -11.79 9.69
CA GLU A 59 21.23 -11.79 9.97
C GLU A 59 21.93 -12.98 9.30
N ALA A 60 21.34 -14.18 9.37
CA ALA A 60 21.85 -15.36 8.67
C ALA A 60 21.88 -15.15 7.15
N ALA A 61 20.81 -14.60 6.57
CA ALA A 61 20.75 -14.29 5.14
C ALA A 61 21.84 -13.29 4.72
N ARG A 62 22.13 -12.27 5.55
CA ARG A 62 23.24 -11.33 5.32
C ARG A 62 24.61 -11.99 5.45
N ALA A 63 24.80 -12.86 6.45
CA ALA A 63 26.06 -13.59 6.64
C ALA A 63 26.38 -14.53 5.46
N MET A 64 25.35 -15.07 4.80
CA MET A 64 25.48 -15.85 3.57
C MET A 64 25.76 -14.99 2.30
N GLY A 65 25.91 -13.67 2.44
CA GLY A 65 26.14 -12.75 1.32
C GLY A 65 24.87 -12.26 0.62
N GLY A 66 23.68 -12.51 1.20
CA GLY A 66 22.42 -12.03 0.67
C GLY A 66 22.28 -10.52 0.76
N ASN A 67 21.92 -9.87 -0.35
CA ASN A 67 21.65 -8.43 -0.38
C ASN A 67 20.21 -8.13 0.08
N ARG A 68 19.85 -6.86 0.24
CA ARG A 68 18.51 -6.45 0.71
C ARG A 68 17.37 -6.96 -0.20
N TRP A 69 17.59 -7.05 -1.50
CA TRP A 69 16.59 -7.57 -2.44
C TRP A 69 16.45 -9.09 -2.34
N THR A 70 17.53 -9.81 -2.03
CA THR A 70 17.49 -11.25 -1.73
C THR A 70 16.67 -11.56 -0.48
N ILE A 71 16.68 -10.66 0.51
CA ILE A 71 15.89 -10.83 1.74
C ILE A 71 14.40 -10.54 1.52
N ILE A 72 14.06 -9.66 0.57
CA ILE A 72 12.68 -9.24 0.28
C ILE A 72 11.97 -10.19 -0.70
N ARG A 73 12.73 -10.81 -1.61
CA ARG A 73 12.21 -11.65 -2.71
C ARG A 73 11.96 -13.08 -2.27
#